data_AF-A0A1Y2B5D7-F1
#
_entry.id   AF-A0A1Y2B5D7-F1
#
_cell.length_a   1.000
_cell.length_b   1.000
_cell.length_c   1.000
_cell.angle_alpha   90.00
_cell.angle_beta   90.00
_cell.angle_gamma   90.00
#
_symmetry.space_group_name_H-M   'P 1'
#
loop_
_entity.id
_entity.type
_entity.pdbx_description
1 polymer ?
#
loop_
_entity_poly.entity_id
_entity_poly.type
_entity_poly.pdbx_seq_one_letter_code
_entity_poly.pdbx_strand_id
1 'polypeptide(L)'
;MEENLIIDISESNKGKEQIIINKKYKFNFSYKRKDNSKVYKCTEYKKINKCKSFIILNDKKEILKYNSLHNHPENEYDVSLSIMKHKIKDGIEKSSIPFGIKIKPLYNKISKEMGLICPEYNSIRSQISRNLNKKLPSNVTTFAEIPSESEYYKTKRGENFMIFKNSNLIIFQSPFQAKLFREYNDDIFVDGTFFIAPKFSYQVFITRTYAKELDSFYTTSFAILKNKEQETYKMLFEKLKENANTCDNNIRIEPKNLHCDFERAISKAAKTIFPNANIKYCIWHYKKSLEIKKNKLCYNELFQIYHL
;
A
#
# COMPACT_ATOMS: atom_id res chain seq x y z
N MET A 1 -21.16 -19.11 42.81
CA MET A 1 -21.34 -18.40 41.54
C MET A 1 -20.35 -18.99 40.56
N GLU A 2 -20.80 -19.78 39.59
CA GLU A 2 -19.93 -20.24 38.51
C GLU A 2 -19.48 -19.01 37.71
N GLU A 3 -18.19 -18.68 37.76
CA GLU A 3 -17.62 -17.66 36.89
C GLU A 3 -17.82 -18.11 35.45
N ASN A 4 -18.61 -17.36 34.67
CA ASN A 4 -18.72 -17.59 33.24
C ASN A 4 -17.33 -17.43 32.60
N LEU A 5 -16.71 -18.56 32.25
CA LEU A 5 -15.39 -18.59 31.64
C LEU A 5 -15.47 -17.99 30.23
N ILE A 6 -14.76 -16.89 30.01
CA ILE A 6 -14.67 -16.24 28.71
C ILE A 6 -13.53 -16.89 27.93
N ILE A 7 -13.85 -17.41 26.75
CA ILE A 7 -12.89 -18.05 25.85
C ILE A 7 -12.58 -17.09 24.69
N ASP A 8 -11.35 -16.62 24.61
CA ASP A 8 -10.82 -15.89 23.48
C ASP A 8 -9.94 -16.80 22.61
N ILE A 9 -9.94 -16.58 21.30
CA ILE A 9 -9.11 -17.32 20.35
C ILE A 9 -7.88 -16.47 20.00
N SER A 10 -6.73 -17.12 19.92
CA SER A 10 -5.52 -16.51 19.37
C SER A 10 -4.72 -17.52 18.55
N GLU A 11 -3.57 -17.08 18.04
CA GLU A 11 -2.63 -17.95 17.35
C GLU A 11 -1.20 -17.74 17.85
N SER A 12 -0.43 -18.81 17.85
CA SER A 12 1.01 -18.75 18.07
C SER A 12 1.72 -18.10 16.89
N ASN A 13 2.98 -17.69 17.08
CA ASN A 13 3.83 -17.17 15.99
C ASN A 13 4.01 -18.15 14.82
N LYS A 14 3.77 -19.46 15.04
CA LYS A 14 3.81 -20.51 14.01
C LYS A 14 2.45 -20.80 13.36
N GLY A 15 1.43 -19.98 13.62
CA GLY A 15 0.08 -20.13 13.08
C GLY A 15 -0.76 -21.23 13.72
N LYS A 16 -0.28 -21.87 14.80
CA LYS A 16 -1.07 -22.87 15.53
C LYS A 16 -2.09 -22.22 16.44
N GLU A 17 -3.31 -22.77 16.46
CA GLU A 17 -4.41 -22.32 17.30
C GLU A 17 -4.04 -22.30 18.79
N GLN A 18 -4.43 -21.21 19.45
CA GLN A 18 -4.28 -20.98 20.88
C GLN A 18 -5.61 -20.53 21.46
N ILE A 19 -5.79 -20.81 22.73
CA ILE A 19 -6.98 -20.42 23.49
C ILE A 19 -6.55 -19.62 24.70
N ILE A 20 -7.35 -18.62 25.01
CA ILE A 20 -7.16 -17.73 26.14
C ILE A 20 -8.39 -17.82 27.03
N ILE A 21 -8.17 -18.05 28.32
CA ILE A 21 -9.23 -18.11 29.32
C ILE A 21 -9.18 -16.86 30.19
N ASN A 22 -10.31 -16.19 30.34
CA ASN A 22 -10.53 -15.00 31.18
C ASN A 22 -9.49 -13.88 30.95
N LYS A 23 -8.91 -13.80 29.75
CA LYS A 23 -7.79 -12.88 29.43
C LYS A 23 -6.56 -13.02 30.35
N LYS A 24 -6.40 -14.16 31.05
CA LYS A 24 -5.35 -14.39 32.06
C LYS A 24 -4.30 -15.41 31.65
N TYR A 25 -4.75 -16.51 31.05
CA TYR A 25 -3.88 -17.65 30.75
C TYR A 25 -4.00 -18.10 29.30
N LYS A 26 -2.86 -18.46 28.69
CA LYS A 26 -2.77 -18.97 27.32
C LYS A 26 -2.59 -20.48 27.29
N PHE A 27 -3.25 -21.12 26.35
CA PHE A 27 -3.19 -22.56 26.11
C PHE A 27 -2.85 -22.84 24.64
N ASN A 28 -1.87 -23.70 24.42
CA ASN A 28 -1.52 -24.20 23.09
C ASN A 28 -2.34 -25.45 22.77
N PHE A 29 -2.81 -25.57 21.54
CA PHE A 29 -3.33 -26.85 21.05
C PHE A 29 -2.28 -27.96 21.21
N SER A 30 -2.70 -29.09 21.78
CA SER A 30 -1.84 -30.25 22.01
C SER A 30 -2.17 -31.39 21.05
N TYR A 31 -3.38 -31.94 21.12
CA TYR A 31 -3.82 -33.04 20.26
C TYR A 31 -5.36 -33.16 20.25
N LYS A 32 -5.88 -33.90 19.28
CA LYS A 32 -7.31 -34.26 19.15
C LYS A 32 -7.54 -35.66 19.72
N ARG A 33 -8.62 -35.87 20.46
CA ARG A 33 -9.05 -37.16 21.01
C ARG A 33 -9.93 -37.93 20.01
N LYS A 34 -10.21 -39.20 20.31
CA LYS A 34 -11.05 -40.08 19.47
C LYS A 34 -12.49 -39.59 19.32
N ASP A 35 -13.02 -38.93 20.35
CA ASP A 35 -14.33 -38.28 20.38
C ASP A 35 -14.34 -36.90 19.69
N ASN A 36 -13.30 -36.59 18.90
CA ASN A 36 -13.02 -35.31 18.27
C ASN A 36 -12.75 -34.13 19.21
N SER A 37 -12.82 -34.29 20.54
CA SER A 37 -12.51 -33.21 21.45
C SER A 37 -11.03 -32.78 21.37
N LYS A 38 -10.77 -31.49 21.52
CA LYS A 38 -9.44 -30.89 21.41
C LYS A 38 -8.87 -30.60 22.79
N VAL A 39 -7.63 -31.04 23.03
CA VAL A 39 -6.91 -30.80 24.28
C VAL A 39 -5.92 -29.66 24.08
N TYR A 40 -6.00 -28.66 24.95
CA TYR A 40 -5.07 -27.53 25.01
C TYR A 40 -4.33 -27.54 26.34
N LYS A 41 -3.01 -27.32 26.31
CA LYS A 41 -2.15 -27.28 27.50
C LYS A 41 -1.61 -25.87 27.71
N CYS A 42 -1.41 -25.47 28.95
CA CYS A 42 -0.85 -24.16 29.27
C CYS A 42 0.46 -23.91 28.51
N THR A 43 0.68 -22.69 28.03
CA THR A 43 1.91 -22.31 27.30
C THR A 43 3.18 -22.52 28.12
N GLU A 44 3.06 -22.49 29.45
CA GLU A 44 4.14 -22.70 30.41
C GLU A 44 4.45 -24.18 30.70
N TYR A 45 3.69 -25.12 30.11
CA TYR A 45 3.87 -26.57 30.31
C TYR A 45 5.27 -27.08 29.95
N LYS A 46 5.88 -26.51 28.90
CA LYS A 46 7.25 -26.89 28.44
C LYS A 46 8.33 -25.91 28.93
N LYS A 47 7.97 -24.90 29.73
CA LYS A 47 8.91 -23.91 30.25
C LYS A 47 9.35 -24.26 31.67
N ILE A 48 10.07 -23.34 32.32
CA ILE A 48 10.59 -23.48 33.69
C ILE A 48 9.48 -23.86 34.68
N ASN A 49 8.31 -23.22 34.55
CA ASN A 49 7.17 -23.47 35.42
C ASN A 49 6.60 -24.90 35.28
N LYS A 50 6.77 -25.58 34.14
CA LYS A 50 6.20 -26.92 33.88
C LYS A 50 4.71 -27.05 34.24
N CYS A 51 3.94 -25.99 33.96
CA CYS A 51 2.55 -25.86 34.36
C CYS A 51 1.67 -26.99 33.78
N LYS A 52 0.97 -27.74 34.63
CA LYS A 52 0.13 -28.89 34.23
C LYS A 52 -1.33 -28.52 33.91
N SER A 53 -1.69 -27.24 33.97
CA SER A 53 -3.03 -26.78 33.61
C SER A 53 -3.36 -27.13 32.14
N PHE A 54 -4.60 -27.56 31.92
CA PHE A 54 -5.11 -27.94 30.61
C PHE A 54 -6.61 -27.68 30.52
N ILE A 55 -7.09 -27.54 29.29
CA ILE A 55 -8.51 -27.41 28.96
C ILE A 55 -8.85 -28.33 27.79
N ILE A 56 -10.05 -28.88 27.82
CA ILE A 56 -10.59 -29.78 26.80
C ILE A 56 -11.88 -29.18 26.30
N LEU A 57 -11.93 -28.95 24.98
CA LEU A 57 -13.08 -28.37 24.32
C LEU A 57 -13.68 -29.35 23.31
N ASN A 58 -14.98 -29.28 23.10
CA ASN A 58 -15.63 -29.94 21.97
C ASN A 58 -15.46 -29.14 20.67
N ASP A 59 -16.01 -29.64 19.56
CA ASP A 59 -15.95 -28.96 18.26
C ASP A 59 -16.69 -27.60 18.25
N LYS A 60 -17.68 -27.41 19.14
CA LYS A 60 -18.39 -26.13 19.36
C LYS A 60 -17.65 -25.17 20.31
N LYS A 61 -16.45 -25.53 20.76
CA LYS A 61 -15.63 -24.77 21.73
C LYS A 61 -16.24 -24.67 23.14
N GLU A 62 -17.15 -25.55 23.49
CA GLU A 62 -17.69 -25.67 24.86
C GLU A 62 -16.71 -26.48 25.73
N ILE A 63 -16.63 -26.10 27.02
CA ILE A 63 -15.68 -26.70 27.96
C ILE A 63 -16.19 -28.06 28.43
N LEU A 64 -15.48 -29.13 28.06
CA LEU A 64 -15.74 -30.49 28.55
C LEU A 64 -15.02 -30.75 29.88
N LYS A 65 -13.80 -30.20 30.02
CA LYS A 65 -12.99 -30.33 31.24
C LYS A 65 -11.97 -29.21 31.31
N TYR A 66 -11.80 -28.61 32.47
CA TYR A 66 -10.79 -27.60 32.72
C TYR A 66 -10.08 -27.86 34.06
N ASN A 67 -8.75 -27.84 34.04
CA ASN A 67 -7.91 -27.82 35.23
C ASN A 67 -7.30 -26.43 35.37
N SER A 68 -7.84 -25.60 36.26
CA SER A 68 -7.45 -24.20 36.49
C SER A 68 -6.23 -24.02 37.39
N LEU A 69 -5.58 -25.10 37.86
CA LEU A 69 -4.43 -24.97 38.74
C LEU A 69 -3.17 -24.53 37.97
N HIS A 70 -2.80 -23.26 38.15
CA HIS A 70 -1.58 -22.65 37.63
C HIS A 70 -0.54 -22.46 38.74
N ASN A 71 0.73 -22.67 38.41
CA ASN A 71 1.87 -22.51 39.31
C ASN A 71 2.77 -21.34 38.89
N HIS A 72 2.20 -20.37 38.18
CA HIS A 72 2.85 -19.18 37.70
C HIS A 72 1.85 -18.02 37.71
N PRO A 73 2.33 -16.78 37.79
CA PRO A 73 1.44 -15.62 37.79
C PRO A 73 0.68 -15.46 36.47
N GLU A 74 -0.41 -14.72 36.55
CA GLU A 74 -1.18 -14.24 35.41
C GLU A 74 -0.33 -13.24 34.60
N ASN A 75 -0.56 -13.19 33.28
CA ASN A 75 0.12 -12.24 32.40
C ASN A 75 -0.89 -11.62 31.43
N GLU A 76 -1.72 -10.75 31.99
CA GLU A 76 -2.86 -10.14 31.30
C GLU A 76 -2.43 -9.28 30.10
N TYR A 77 -1.27 -8.61 30.19
CA TYR A 77 -0.74 -7.79 29.10
C TYR A 77 -0.35 -8.65 27.89
N ASP A 78 0.46 -9.70 28.09
CA ASP A 78 0.86 -10.57 26.99
C ASP A 78 -0.33 -11.29 26.37
N VAL A 79 -1.32 -11.66 27.19
CA VAL A 79 -2.57 -12.28 26.75
C VAL A 79 -3.36 -11.31 25.88
N SER A 80 -3.59 -10.09 26.35
CA SER A 80 -4.26 -9.04 25.60
C SER A 80 -3.53 -8.73 24.29
N LEU A 81 -2.20 -8.72 24.30
CA LEU A 81 -1.38 -8.59 23.12
C LEU A 81 -1.63 -9.70 22.08
N SER A 82 -1.80 -10.95 22.52
CA SER A 82 -2.15 -12.08 21.65
C SER A 82 -3.57 -11.95 21.06
N ILE A 83 -4.56 -11.55 21.86
CA ILE A 83 -5.95 -11.35 21.39
C ILE A 83 -6.00 -10.25 20.33
N MET A 84 -5.41 -9.09 20.62
CA MET A 84 -5.38 -7.95 19.71
C MET A 84 -4.78 -8.34 18.36
N LYS A 85 -3.66 -9.08 18.37
CA LYS A 85 -3.01 -9.56 17.14
C LYS A 85 -3.95 -10.44 16.31
N HIS A 86 -4.63 -11.38 16.97
CA HIS A 86 -5.55 -12.29 16.29
C HIS A 86 -6.74 -11.54 15.69
N LYS A 87 -7.39 -10.66 16.46
CA LYS A 87 -8.53 -9.85 15.99
C LYS A 87 -8.16 -8.93 14.82
N ILE A 88 -6.99 -8.30 14.84
CA ILE A 88 -6.53 -7.47 13.73
C ILE A 88 -6.24 -8.33 12.49
N LYS A 89 -5.59 -9.49 12.68
CA LYS A 89 -5.31 -10.42 11.58
C LYS A 89 -6.61 -10.91 10.92
N ASP A 90 -7.59 -11.35 11.72
CA ASP A 90 -8.92 -11.77 11.26
C ASP A 90 -9.67 -10.63 10.54
N GLY A 91 -9.65 -9.41 11.10
CA GLY A 91 -10.23 -8.23 10.44
C GLY A 91 -9.58 -7.91 9.09
N ILE A 92 -8.28 -8.17 8.94
CA ILE A 92 -7.57 -8.04 7.66
C ILE A 92 -7.91 -9.19 6.71
N GLU A 93 -8.13 -10.42 7.20
CA GLU A 93 -8.56 -11.58 6.40
C GLU A 93 -9.95 -11.42 5.81
N LYS A 94 -10.86 -10.79 6.56
CA LYS A 94 -12.23 -10.53 6.10
C LYS A 94 -12.35 -9.36 5.12
N SER A 95 -11.28 -8.57 4.93
CA SER A 95 -11.30 -7.43 4.02
C SER A 95 -11.09 -7.86 2.57
N SER A 96 -11.98 -7.41 1.68
CA SER A 96 -11.89 -7.65 0.24
C SER A 96 -10.76 -6.87 -0.46
N ILE A 97 -10.20 -5.84 0.17
CA ILE A 97 -9.13 -5.01 -0.41
C ILE A 97 -8.00 -4.85 0.61
N PRO A 98 -6.94 -5.67 0.56
CA PRO A 98 -5.80 -5.58 1.47
C PRO A 98 -5.12 -4.19 1.46
N PHE A 99 -5.04 -3.56 0.29
CA PHE A 99 -4.38 -2.25 0.09
C PHE A 99 -5.12 -1.06 0.71
N GLY A 100 -6.43 -1.17 0.95
CA GLY A 100 -7.27 -0.06 1.42
C GLY A 100 -7.44 -0.01 2.95
N ILE A 101 -6.90 -0.98 3.68
CA ILE A 101 -7.16 -1.12 5.11
C ILE A 101 -6.38 -0.05 5.88
N LYS A 102 -7.09 0.95 6.38
CA LYS A 102 -6.54 1.89 7.36
C LYS A 102 -6.38 1.16 8.70
N ILE A 103 -5.13 0.79 9.02
CA ILE A 103 -4.78 0.00 10.21
C ILE A 103 -5.19 0.69 11.52
N LYS A 104 -4.95 2.00 11.62
CA LYS A 104 -5.22 2.76 12.85
C LYS A 104 -6.72 2.80 13.21
N PRO A 105 -7.65 3.08 12.27
CA PRO A 105 -9.08 2.91 12.50
C PRO A 105 -9.49 1.50 12.94
N LEU A 106 -8.97 0.46 12.29
CA LEU A 106 -9.26 -0.94 12.66
C LEU A 106 -8.80 -1.23 14.10
N TYR A 107 -7.59 -0.81 14.45
CA TYR A 107 -7.07 -0.90 15.81
C TYR A 107 -7.97 -0.16 16.81
N ASN A 108 -8.37 1.09 16.51
CA ASN A 108 -9.21 1.87 17.41
C ASN A 108 -10.56 1.20 17.68
N LYS A 109 -11.16 0.55 16.67
CA LYS A 109 -12.41 -0.23 16.83
C LYS A 109 -12.20 -1.41 17.78
N ILE A 110 -11.18 -2.22 17.53
CA ILE A 110 -10.90 -3.42 18.33
C ILE A 110 -10.44 -3.05 19.75
N SER A 111 -9.67 -1.98 19.90
CA SER A 111 -9.21 -1.46 21.19
C SER A 111 -10.39 -1.07 22.09
N LYS A 112 -11.41 -0.41 21.53
CA LYS A 112 -12.66 -0.10 22.25
C LYS A 112 -13.38 -1.37 22.74
N GLU A 113 -13.41 -2.43 21.93
CA GLU A 113 -14.02 -3.72 22.33
C GLU A 113 -13.22 -4.44 23.43
N MET A 114 -11.90 -4.22 23.49
CA MET A 114 -11.03 -4.92 24.45
C MET A 114 -11.06 -4.32 25.86
N GLY A 115 -11.35 -3.02 25.98
CA GLY A 115 -11.44 -2.31 27.25
C GLY A 115 -10.08 -1.85 27.80
N LEU A 116 -9.92 -1.89 29.12
CA LEU A 116 -8.81 -1.24 29.85
C LEU A 116 -7.42 -1.87 29.59
N ILE A 117 -7.34 -3.18 29.36
CA ILE A 117 -6.07 -3.88 29.12
C ILE A 117 -5.87 -4.02 27.61
N CYS A 118 -5.50 -2.92 26.96
CA CYS A 118 -5.23 -2.87 25.53
C CYS A 118 -3.76 -2.46 25.28
N PRO A 119 -3.00 -3.23 24.49
CA PRO A 119 -1.66 -2.81 24.09
C PRO A 119 -1.70 -1.52 23.28
N GLU A 120 -0.66 -0.70 23.44
CA GLU A 120 -0.49 0.50 22.63
C GLU A 120 -0.31 0.17 21.15
N TYR A 121 -0.83 1.03 20.26
CA TYR A 121 -0.71 0.87 18.81
C TYR A 121 0.74 0.65 18.34
N ASN A 122 1.70 1.38 18.92
CA ASN A 122 3.11 1.30 18.52
C ASN A 122 3.71 -0.09 18.81
N SER A 123 3.25 -0.75 19.87
CA SER A 123 3.73 -2.10 20.24
C SER A 123 3.35 -3.18 19.20
N ILE A 124 2.25 -2.97 18.47
CA ILE A 124 1.72 -3.92 17.49
C ILE A 124 1.90 -3.48 16.03
N ARG A 125 2.15 -2.19 15.77
CA ARG A 125 2.22 -1.60 14.41
C ARG A 125 3.13 -2.40 13.48
N SER A 126 4.37 -2.67 13.89
CA SER A 126 5.36 -3.37 13.05
C SER A 126 4.95 -4.81 12.71
N GLN A 127 4.24 -5.48 13.62
CA GLN A 127 3.75 -6.84 13.42
C GLN A 127 2.54 -6.85 12.49
N ILE A 128 1.64 -5.88 12.63
CA ILE A 128 0.50 -5.73 11.71
C ILE A 128 1.00 -5.45 10.29
N SER A 129 1.96 -4.52 10.13
CA SER A 129 2.60 -4.25 8.84
C SER A 129 3.24 -5.50 8.23
N ARG A 130 3.95 -6.30 9.03
CA ARG A 130 4.52 -7.58 8.56
C ARG A 130 3.46 -8.57 8.11
N ASN A 131 2.36 -8.71 8.85
CA ASN A 131 1.27 -9.61 8.48
C ASN A 131 0.53 -9.14 7.22
N LEU A 132 0.35 -7.83 7.03
CA LEU A 132 -0.17 -7.27 5.78
C LEU A 132 0.77 -7.57 4.62
N ASN A 133 2.07 -7.30 4.78
CA ASN A 133 3.07 -7.53 3.74
C ASN A 133 3.18 -9.01 3.33
N LYS A 134 2.89 -9.97 4.23
CA LYS A 134 2.82 -11.40 3.89
C LYS A 134 1.67 -11.76 2.94
N LYS A 135 0.60 -10.96 2.93
CA LYS A 135 -0.55 -11.16 2.03
C LYS A 135 -0.40 -10.41 0.71
N LEU A 136 0.42 -9.37 0.70
CA LEU A 136 0.72 -8.68 -0.53
C LEU A 136 1.52 -9.64 -1.42
N PRO A 137 1.24 -9.70 -2.73
CA PRO A 137 2.10 -10.40 -3.65
C PRO A 137 3.53 -9.86 -3.51
N SER A 138 4.51 -10.73 -3.71
CA SER A 138 5.91 -10.31 -3.74
C SER A 138 6.06 -9.17 -4.73
N ASN A 139 6.76 -8.11 -4.31
CA ASN A 139 7.06 -7.00 -5.20
C ASN A 139 7.77 -7.54 -6.44
N VAL A 140 7.31 -7.08 -7.60
CA VAL A 140 8.01 -7.31 -8.87
C VAL A 140 9.44 -6.79 -8.76
N THR A 141 10.42 -7.53 -9.27
CA THR A 141 11.83 -7.17 -9.13
C THR A 141 12.42 -6.62 -10.42
N THR A 142 11.84 -6.97 -11.57
CA THR A 142 12.26 -6.48 -12.88
C THR A 142 11.09 -5.95 -13.70
N PHE A 143 11.39 -5.06 -14.66
CA PHE A 143 10.35 -4.49 -15.53
C PHE A 143 9.65 -5.56 -16.40
N ALA A 144 10.38 -6.62 -16.79
CA ALA A 144 9.86 -7.70 -17.63
C ALA A 144 8.89 -8.63 -16.89
N GLU A 145 9.04 -8.78 -15.58
CA GLU A 145 8.15 -9.59 -14.73
C GLU A 145 6.76 -8.98 -14.54
N ILE A 146 6.57 -7.70 -14.87
CA ILE A 146 5.25 -7.07 -14.81
C ILE A 146 4.36 -7.83 -15.80
N PRO A 147 3.25 -8.47 -15.39
CA PRO A 147 2.42 -9.23 -16.33
C PRO A 147 1.68 -8.28 -17.27
N SER A 148 1.30 -8.77 -18.46
CA SER A 148 0.47 -8.00 -19.41
C SER A 148 -1.01 -8.01 -19.03
N GLU A 149 -1.43 -8.95 -18.19
CA GLU A 149 -2.79 -9.06 -17.66
C GLU A 149 -2.73 -9.23 -16.14
N SER A 150 -3.64 -8.59 -15.42
CA SER A 150 -3.74 -8.69 -13.97
C SER A 150 -5.09 -8.18 -13.49
N GLU A 151 -5.59 -8.75 -12.39
CA GLU A 151 -6.75 -8.21 -11.66
C GLU A 151 -6.51 -6.75 -11.23
N TYR A 152 -5.26 -6.36 -10.97
CA TYR A 152 -4.89 -4.99 -10.56
C TYR A 152 -4.97 -3.98 -11.71
N TYR A 153 -5.11 -4.44 -12.95
CA TYR A 153 -5.29 -3.57 -14.12
C TYR A 153 -6.75 -3.37 -14.47
N LYS A 154 -7.66 -3.72 -13.56
CA LYS A 154 -9.10 -3.46 -13.67
C LYS A 154 -9.53 -2.49 -12.59
N THR A 155 -10.39 -1.53 -12.93
CA THR A 155 -11.02 -0.65 -11.94
C THR A 155 -12.04 -1.45 -11.12
N LYS A 156 -12.55 -0.86 -10.02
CA LYS A 156 -13.67 -1.45 -9.26
C LYS A 156 -14.94 -1.67 -10.10
N ARG A 157 -15.04 -1.02 -11.25
CA ARG A 157 -16.14 -1.16 -12.22
C ARG A 157 -15.84 -2.21 -13.31
N GLY A 158 -14.71 -2.89 -13.23
CA GLY A 158 -14.28 -3.87 -14.23
C GLY A 158 -13.67 -3.28 -15.50
N GLU A 159 -13.43 -1.96 -15.52
CA GLU A 159 -12.88 -1.26 -16.69
C GLU A 159 -11.36 -1.48 -16.79
N ASN A 160 -10.81 -1.50 -18.01
CA ASN A 160 -9.36 -1.55 -18.21
C ASN A 160 -8.68 -0.31 -17.63
N PHE A 161 -7.60 -0.51 -16.90
CA PHE A 161 -6.77 0.55 -16.34
C PHE A 161 -5.39 0.62 -16.98
N MET A 162 -4.78 -0.51 -17.34
CA MET A 162 -3.55 -0.52 -18.15
C MET A 162 -3.92 -0.45 -19.63
N ILE A 163 -3.41 0.53 -20.36
CA ILE A 163 -3.75 0.77 -21.77
C ILE A 163 -2.60 0.45 -22.72
N PHE A 164 -1.37 0.44 -22.23
CA PHE A 164 -0.19 0.20 -23.06
C PHE A 164 0.97 -0.37 -22.23
N LYS A 165 1.74 -1.27 -22.85
CA LYS A 165 2.96 -1.82 -22.30
C LYS A 165 3.93 -2.22 -23.41
N ASN A 166 5.20 -1.86 -23.24
CA ASN A 166 6.31 -2.39 -24.02
C ASN A 166 7.53 -2.65 -23.10
N SER A 167 8.75 -2.66 -23.63
CA SER A 167 9.99 -2.90 -22.86
C SER A 167 10.46 -1.74 -21.96
N ASN A 168 9.99 -0.51 -22.22
CA ASN A 168 10.46 0.71 -21.55
C ASN A 168 9.34 1.55 -20.91
N LEU A 169 8.08 1.28 -21.26
CA LEU A 169 6.93 2.11 -20.95
C LEU A 169 5.72 1.24 -20.62
N ILE A 170 5.07 1.54 -19.50
CA ILE A 170 3.73 1.06 -19.17
C ILE A 170 2.86 2.27 -18.88
N ILE A 171 1.64 2.31 -19.42
CA ILE A 171 0.70 3.42 -19.23
C ILE A 171 -0.58 2.89 -18.58
N PHE A 172 -0.97 3.57 -17.51
CA PHE A 172 -2.23 3.38 -16.80
C PHE A 172 -3.11 4.61 -16.96
N GLN A 173 -4.32 4.40 -17.47
CA GLN A 173 -5.34 5.40 -17.66
C GLN A 173 -6.71 4.70 -17.69
N SER A 174 -7.59 5.04 -16.73
CA SER A 174 -8.97 4.55 -16.76
C SER A 174 -9.81 5.29 -17.81
N PRO A 175 -10.99 4.77 -18.20
CA PRO A 175 -11.88 5.47 -19.12
C PRO A 175 -12.28 6.86 -18.61
N PHE A 176 -12.51 7.00 -17.30
CA PHE A 176 -12.79 8.30 -16.68
C PHE A 176 -11.61 9.27 -16.82
N GLN A 177 -10.38 8.79 -16.63
CA GLN A 177 -9.19 9.62 -16.78
C GLN A 177 -8.93 10.01 -18.24
N ALA A 178 -9.21 9.12 -19.20
CA ALA A 178 -9.17 9.44 -20.63
C ALA A 178 -10.20 10.51 -20.99
N LYS A 179 -11.41 10.43 -20.42
CA LYS A 179 -12.45 11.46 -20.55
C LYS A 179 -11.96 12.81 -20.03
N LEU A 180 -11.38 12.86 -18.82
CA LEU A 180 -10.83 14.09 -18.25
C LEU A 180 -9.67 14.67 -19.08
N PHE A 181 -8.79 13.80 -19.60
CA PHE A 181 -7.69 14.21 -20.49
C PHE A 181 -8.21 14.89 -21.75
N ARG A 182 -9.32 14.38 -22.31
CA ARG A 182 -9.95 14.91 -23.50
C ARG A 182 -10.74 16.19 -23.24
N GLU A 183 -11.61 16.20 -22.22
CA GLU A 183 -12.48 17.35 -21.91
C GLU A 183 -11.68 18.57 -21.46
N TYR A 184 -10.63 18.36 -20.67
CA TYR A 184 -9.82 19.43 -20.09
C TYR A 184 -8.42 19.51 -20.73
N ASN A 185 -8.35 19.42 -22.06
CA ASN A 185 -7.07 19.36 -22.75
C ASN A 185 -6.39 20.72 -22.98
N ASP A 186 -7.04 21.85 -22.69
CA ASP A 186 -6.48 23.21 -22.86
C ASP A 186 -5.09 23.38 -22.22
N ASP A 187 -4.94 22.91 -20.97
CA ASP A 187 -3.70 22.96 -20.20
C ASP A 187 -3.38 21.56 -19.66
N ILE A 188 -2.30 20.96 -20.20
CA ILE A 188 -1.80 19.66 -19.74
C ILE A 188 -0.56 19.89 -18.89
N PHE A 189 -0.54 19.30 -17.71
CA PHE A 189 0.58 19.36 -16.77
C PHE A 189 1.23 17.99 -16.68
N VAL A 190 2.54 17.95 -16.82
CA VAL A 190 3.30 16.71 -16.78
C VAL A 190 4.46 16.80 -15.82
N ASP A 191 4.71 15.72 -15.07
CA ASP A 191 5.78 15.67 -14.08
C ASP A 191 6.30 14.24 -13.89
N GLY A 192 7.62 14.12 -13.73
CA GLY A 192 8.29 12.86 -13.42
C GLY A 192 8.63 12.79 -11.94
N THR A 193 8.15 11.76 -11.24
CA THR A 193 8.45 11.54 -9.81
C THR A 193 9.25 10.27 -9.58
N PHE A 194 10.33 10.42 -8.82
CA PHE A 194 11.23 9.33 -8.41
C PHE A 194 10.78 8.64 -7.13
N PHE A 195 10.04 9.36 -6.28
CA PHE A 195 9.74 8.92 -4.91
C PHE A 195 8.90 7.65 -4.88
N ILE A 196 7.98 7.51 -5.83
CA ILE A 196 7.09 6.34 -5.97
C ILE A 196 7.54 5.36 -7.05
N ALA A 197 8.68 5.62 -7.71
CA ALA A 197 9.14 4.80 -8.82
C ALA A 197 9.65 3.44 -8.33
N PRO A 198 9.22 2.32 -8.97
CA PRO A 198 9.83 1.02 -8.72
C PRO A 198 11.35 1.05 -8.94
N LYS A 199 12.12 0.29 -8.15
CA LYS A 199 13.59 0.27 -8.20
C LYS A 199 14.18 -0.03 -9.58
N PHE A 200 13.46 -0.79 -10.41
CA PHE A 200 13.85 -1.20 -11.76
C PHE A 200 13.38 -0.22 -12.85
N SER A 201 12.75 0.89 -12.46
CA SER A 201 12.29 1.96 -13.36
C SER A 201 13.02 3.25 -13.03
N TYR A 202 13.08 4.15 -14.02
CA TYR A 202 13.70 5.45 -13.83
C TYR A 202 12.76 6.40 -13.08
N GLN A 203 11.48 6.43 -13.46
CA GLN A 203 10.49 7.34 -12.85
C GLN A 203 9.06 6.86 -13.09
N VAL A 204 8.14 7.41 -12.29
CA VAL A 204 6.71 7.44 -12.63
C VAL A 204 6.39 8.80 -13.23
N PHE A 205 5.88 8.80 -14.45
CA PHE A 205 5.44 9.99 -15.16
C PHE A 205 3.93 10.18 -14.97
N ILE A 206 3.53 11.38 -14.57
CA ILE A 206 2.15 11.72 -14.24
C ILE A 206 1.69 12.79 -15.21
N THR A 207 0.51 12.58 -15.80
CA THR A 207 -0.19 13.64 -16.54
C THR A 207 -1.40 14.12 -15.75
N ARG A 208 -1.66 15.42 -15.80
CA ARG A 208 -2.75 16.07 -15.07
C ARG A 208 -3.37 17.16 -15.93
N THR A 209 -4.63 17.46 -15.65
CA THR A 209 -5.36 18.59 -16.22
C THR A 209 -6.07 19.35 -15.11
N TYR A 210 -6.39 20.62 -15.34
CA TYR A 210 -7.16 21.43 -14.42
C TYR A 210 -8.61 21.51 -14.91
N ALA A 211 -9.54 20.97 -14.13
CA ALA A 211 -10.97 21.04 -14.40
C ALA A 211 -11.53 22.31 -13.76
N LYS A 212 -11.91 23.28 -14.61
CA LYS A 212 -12.27 24.65 -14.18
C LYS A 212 -13.55 24.66 -13.34
N GLU A 213 -14.49 23.80 -13.69
CA GLU A 213 -15.81 23.64 -13.07
C GLU A 213 -15.70 23.08 -11.65
N LEU A 214 -14.63 22.34 -11.36
CA LEU A 214 -14.36 21.72 -10.07
C LEU A 214 -13.25 22.46 -9.30
N ASP A 215 -12.68 23.51 -9.89
CA ASP A 215 -11.53 24.27 -9.37
C ASP A 215 -10.42 23.35 -8.83
N SER A 216 -10.05 22.32 -9.59
CA SER A 216 -9.12 21.31 -9.09
C SER A 216 -8.34 20.59 -10.18
N PHE A 217 -7.17 20.10 -9.80
CA PHE A 217 -6.28 19.31 -10.66
C PHE A 217 -6.58 17.83 -10.56
N TYR A 218 -6.87 17.21 -11.70
CA TYR A 218 -7.10 15.78 -11.81
C TYR A 218 -5.96 15.08 -12.52
N THR A 219 -5.58 13.91 -11.99
CA THR A 219 -4.61 13.04 -12.67
C THR A 219 -5.30 12.26 -13.78
N THR A 220 -4.74 12.40 -14.98
CA THR A 220 -5.27 11.81 -16.22
C THR A 220 -4.49 10.59 -16.68
N SER A 221 -3.26 10.38 -16.21
CA SER A 221 -2.56 9.10 -16.38
C SER A 221 -1.41 8.93 -15.40
N PHE A 222 -1.01 7.68 -15.22
CA PHE A 222 0.27 7.31 -14.62
C PHE A 222 1.04 6.46 -15.63
N ALA A 223 2.35 6.64 -15.73
CA ALA A 223 3.18 5.80 -16.56
C ALA A 223 4.48 5.44 -15.84
N ILE A 224 4.92 4.19 -15.99
CA ILE A 224 6.21 3.73 -15.46
C ILE A 224 7.21 3.74 -16.62
N LEU A 225 8.28 4.50 -16.48
CA LEU A 225 9.29 4.69 -17.53
C LEU A 225 10.63 4.12 -17.08
N LYS A 226 11.27 3.36 -17.95
CA LYS A 226 12.62 2.79 -17.72
C LYS A 226 13.75 3.76 -18.09
N ASN A 227 13.46 4.79 -18.89
CA ASN A 227 14.43 5.80 -19.33
C ASN A 227 13.77 7.19 -19.46
N LYS A 228 14.57 8.18 -19.85
CA LYS A 228 14.16 9.58 -20.12
C LYS A 228 14.37 9.98 -21.58
N GLU A 229 14.24 9.01 -22.48
CA GLU A 229 14.46 9.24 -23.90
C GLU A 229 13.27 9.95 -24.54
N GLN A 230 13.56 10.81 -25.51
CA GLN A 230 12.53 11.55 -26.25
C GLN A 230 11.51 10.61 -26.91
N GLU A 231 11.95 9.47 -27.45
CA GLU A 231 11.06 8.51 -28.12
C GLU A 231 10.07 7.87 -27.14
N THR A 232 10.49 7.60 -25.90
CA THR A 232 9.61 7.08 -24.84
C THR A 232 8.50 8.08 -24.51
N TYR A 233 8.83 9.37 -24.37
CA TYR A 233 7.83 10.41 -24.13
C TYR A 233 6.90 10.62 -25.33
N LYS A 234 7.44 10.56 -26.55
CA LYS A 234 6.67 10.69 -27.78
C LYS A 234 5.61 9.59 -27.85
N MET A 235 6.02 8.34 -27.67
CA MET A 235 5.13 7.17 -27.62
C MET A 235 4.12 7.27 -26.47
N LEU A 236 4.51 7.79 -25.31
CA LEU A 236 3.58 8.05 -24.20
C LEU A 236 2.47 9.01 -24.64
N PHE A 237 2.82 10.15 -25.23
CA PHE A 237 1.83 11.14 -25.67
C PHE A 237 0.96 10.63 -26.81
N GLU A 238 1.52 9.88 -27.76
CA GLU A 238 0.77 9.23 -28.83
C GLU A 238 -0.29 8.28 -28.26
N LYS A 239 0.10 7.40 -27.33
CA LYS A 239 -0.83 6.41 -26.76
C LYS A 239 -1.91 7.05 -25.90
N LEU A 240 -1.62 8.12 -25.16
CA LEU A 240 -2.65 8.88 -24.44
C LEU A 240 -3.64 9.55 -25.41
N LYS A 241 -3.14 10.13 -26.51
CA LYS A 241 -3.96 10.77 -27.54
C LYS A 241 -4.87 9.75 -28.25
N GLU A 242 -4.30 8.62 -28.67
CA GLU A 242 -5.04 7.51 -29.28
C GLU A 242 -6.15 7.01 -28.34
N ASN A 243 -5.82 6.71 -27.08
CA ASN A 243 -6.77 6.16 -26.13
C ASN A 243 -7.93 7.13 -25.84
N ALA A 244 -7.66 8.42 -25.71
CA ALA A 244 -8.69 9.42 -25.47
C ALA A 244 -9.63 9.64 -26.68
N ASN A 245 -9.15 9.42 -27.90
CA ASN A 245 -9.98 9.47 -29.11
C ASN A 245 -10.93 8.27 -29.25
N THR A 246 -10.58 7.08 -28.73
CA THR A 246 -11.44 5.88 -28.83
C THR A 246 -12.86 6.07 -28.30
N CYS A 247 -13.03 7.00 -27.36
CA CYS A 247 -14.31 7.24 -26.68
C CYS A 247 -15.18 8.31 -27.37
N ASP A 248 -14.63 9.14 -28.26
CA ASP A 248 -15.34 10.12 -29.10
C ASP A 248 -14.35 10.75 -30.09
N ASN A 249 -14.54 10.49 -31.38
CA ASN A 249 -13.65 10.99 -32.44
C ASN A 249 -13.90 12.46 -32.81
N ASN A 250 -14.96 13.09 -32.27
CA ASN A 250 -15.32 14.46 -32.64
C ASN A 250 -14.49 15.52 -31.92
N ILE A 251 -13.82 15.18 -30.81
CA ILE A 251 -13.00 16.12 -30.04
C ILE A 251 -11.55 15.97 -30.43
N ARG A 252 -10.97 17.04 -31.00
CA ARG A 252 -9.52 17.11 -31.24
C ARG A 252 -8.77 17.39 -29.94
N ILE A 253 -7.80 16.55 -29.64
CA ILE A 253 -6.88 16.73 -28.51
C ILE A 253 -5.70 17.58 -28.98
N GLU A 254 -5.83 18.88 -28.80
CA GLU A 254 -4.84 19.90 -29.18
C GLU A 254 -4.65 20.87 -28.02
N PRO A 255 -3.76 20.56 -27.06
CA PRO A 255 -3.55 21.41 -25.90
C PRO A 255 -3.02 22.78 -26.31
N LYS A 256 -3.54 23.84 -25.68
CA LYS A 256 -3.01 25.21 -25.85
C LYS A 256 -1.67 25.35 -25.16
N ASN A 257 -1.55 24.77 -23.96
CA ASN A 257 -0.31 24.78 -23.20
C ASN A 257 0.03 23.38 -22.68
N LEU A 258 1.32 23.03 -22.74
CA LEU A 258 1.86 21.89 -22.04
C LEU A 258 2.89 22.38 -21.02
N HIS A 259 2.61 22.12 -19.75
CA HIS A 259 3.42 22.53 -18.61
C HIS A 259 4.32 21.38 -18.19
N CYS A 260 5.64 21.56 -18.26
CA CYS A 260 6.61 20.53 -17.90
C CYS A 260 7.81 21.10 -17.14
N ASP A 261 8.68 20.24 -16.62
CA ASP A 261 10.01 20.63 -16.16
C ASP A 261 10.93 21.01 -17.35
N PHE A 262 12.16 21.43 -17.06
CA PHE A 262 13.13 21.85 -18.07
C PHE A 262 13.78 20.68 -18.84
N GLU A 263 13.19 19.49 -18.78
CA GLU A 263 13.70 18.34 -19.50
C GLU A 263 13.42 18.45 -21.00
N ARG A 264 14.48 18.70 -21.78
CA ARG A 264 14.41 18.92 -23.23
C ARG A 264 13.75 17.77 -23.99
N ALA A 265 13.90 16.53 -23.51
CA ALA A 265 13.28 15.35 -24.12
C ALA A 265 11.74 15.43 -24.08
N ILE A 266 11.17 15.86 -22.96
CA ILE A 266 9.72 16.05 -22.80
C ILE A 266 9.23 17.14 -23.75
N SER A 267 9.86 18.32 -23.73
CA SER A 267 9.40 19.45 -24.55
C SER A 267 9.48 19.16 -26.05
N LYS A 268 10.52 18.44 -26.50
CA LYS A 268 10.63 18.01 -27.90
C LYS A 268 9.57 16.99 -28.28
N ALA A 269 9.37 15.96 -27.47
CA ALA A 269 8.33 14.96 -27.71
C ALA A 269 6.93 15.59 -27.74
N ALA A 270 6.64 16.47 -26.80
CA ALA A 270 5.41 17.25 -26.76
C ALA A 270 5.20 18.06 -28.04
N LYS A 271 6.22 18.77 -28.52
CA LYS A 271 6.15 19.52 -29.79
C LYS A 271 5.99 18.64 -31.02
N THR A 272 6.48 17.40 -31.00
CA THR A 272 6.25 16.44 -32.09
C THR A 272 4.77 16.00 -32.13
N ILE A 273 4.14 15.73 -30.98
CA ILE A 273 2.77 15.17 -30.91
C ILE A 273 1.69 16.26 -30.89
N PHE A 274 2.01 17.41 -30.32
CA PHE A 274 1.17 18.60 -30.22
C PHE A 274 1.93 19.83 -30.76
N PRO A 275 2.11 19.95 -32.09
CA PRO A 275 2.90 21.03 -32.70
C PRO A 275 2.48 22.44 -32.28
N ASN A 276 1.16 22.64 -32.15
CA ASN A 276 0.54 23.93 -31.82
C ASN A 276 0.59 24.27 -30.32
N ALA A 277 0.97 23.33 -29.45
CA ALA A 277 0.98 23.56 -28.00
C ALA A 277 2.14 24.45 -27.57
N ASN A 278 1.88 25.43 -26.71
CA ASN A 278 2.92 26.24 -26.09
C ASN A 278 3.57 25.48 -24.93
N ILE A 279 4.89 25.30 -24.96
CA ILE A 279 5.61 24.68 -23.86
C ILE A 279 5.83 25.72 -22.77
N LYS A 280 5.27 25.47 -21.58
CA LYS A 280 5.44 26.29 -20.39
C LYS A 280 6.31 25.55 -19.39
N TYR A 281 7.48 26.09 -19.09
CA TYR A 281 8.38 25.48 -18.13
C TYR A 281 7.99 25.83 -16.69
N CYS A 282 8.08 24.84 -15.80
CA CYS A 282 7.68 24.99 -14.41
C CYS A 282 8.62 25.95 -13.65
N ILE A 283 8.08 27.12 -13.26
CA ILE A 283 8.83 28.16 -12.53
C ILE A 283 9.38 27.64 -11.19
N TRP A 284 8.66 26.75 -10.51
CA TRP A 284 9.14 26.18 -9.24
C TRP A 284 10.42 25.36 -9.46
N HIS A 285 10.44 24.50 -10.47
CA HIS A 285 11.63 23.74 -10.84
C HIS A 285 12.79 24.64 -11.29
N TYR A 286 12.48 25.76 -11.95
CA TYR A 286 13.49 26.77 -12.30
C TYR A 286 14.13 27.41 -11.06
N LYS A 287 13.30 27.93 -10.14
CA LYS A 287 13.77 28.56 -8.89
C LYS A 287 14.63 27.60 -8.08
N LYS A 288 14.19 26.36 -7.92
CA LYS A 288 14.95 25.30 -7.23
C LYS A 288 16.29 25.03 -7.90
N SER A 289 16.33 24.99 -9.23
CA SER A 289 17.58 24.81 -9.99
C SER A 289 18.54 25.99 -9.82
N LEU A 290 18.03 27.21 -9.81
CA LEU A 290 18.82 28.42 -9.56
C LEU A 290 19.41 28.43 -8.13
N GLU A 291 18.62 28.03 -7.14
CA GLU A 291 19.06 27.95 -5.74
C GLU A 291 20.19 26.92 -5.56
N ILE A 292 20.05 25.73 -6.16
CA ILE A 292 21.12 24.72 -6.17
C ILE A 292 22.39 25.28 -6.82
N LYS A 293 22.25 26.00 -7.94
CA LYS A 293 23.39 26.60 -8.64
C LYS A 293 24.07 27.68 -7.80
N LYS A 294 23.30 28.56 -7.16
CA LYS A 294 23.80 29.56 -6.21
C LYS A 294 24.61 28.89 -5.10
N ASN A 295 24.05 27.87 -4.46
CA ASN A 295 24.72 27.17 -3.36
C ASN A 295 26.04 26.51 -3.80
N LYS A 296 26.10 25.92 -5.00
CA LYS A 296 27.35 25.37 -5.55
C LYS A 296 28.41 26.45 -5.81
N LEU A 297 28.02 27.59 -6.36
CA LEU A 297 28.94 28.70 -6.61
C LEU A 297 29.48 29.28 -5.30
N CYS A 298 28.60 29.57 -4.34
CA CYS A 298 29.02 30.09 -3.03
C CYS A 298 29.89 29.10 -2.24
N TYR A 299 29.63 27.79 -2.36
CA TYR A 299 30.48 26.77 -1.73
C TYR A 299 31.90 26.77 -2.34
N ASN A 300 32.02 26.91 -3.66
CA ASN A 300 33.32 26.97 -4.34
C ASN A 300 34.09 28.25 -4.01
N GLU A 301 33.41 29.39 -3.85
CA GLU A 301 34.03 30.65 -3.42
C GLU A 301 34.59 30.56 -2.00
N LEU A 302 33.84 29.96 -1.06
CA LEU A 302 34.34 29.72 0.30
C LEU A 302 35.54 28.77 0.31
N PHE A 303 35.50 27.69 -0.49
CA PHE A 303 36.63 26.75 -0.56
C PHE A 303 37.90 27.39 -1.14
N GLN A 304 37.78 28.37 -2.04
CA GLN A 304 38.93 29.15 -2.54
C GLN A 304 39.46 30.16 -1.52
N ILE A 305 38.59 30.73 -0.68
CA ILE A 305 38.99 31.70 0.35
C ILE A 305 39.69 31.02 1.54
N TYR A 306 39.30 29.79 1.89
CA TYR A 306 39.85 29.05 3.04
C TYR A 306 41.07 28.16 2.72
N HIS A 307 41.51 28.09 1.46
CA HIS A 307 42.69 27.33 1.02
C HIS A 307 43.77 28.20 0.34
N LEU A 308 43.78 29.51 0.62
CA LEU A 308 44.91 30.42 0.41
C LEU A 308 45.54 30.78 1.76
#